data_AF-A0A287BCW5-F1
#
_entry.id   AF-A0A287BCW5-F1
#
_cell.length_a   1.000
_cell.length_b   1.000
_cell.length_c   1.000
_cell.angle_alpha   90.00
_cell.angle_beta   90.00
_cell.angle_gamma   90.00
#
_symmetry.space_group_name_H-M   'P 1'
#
loop_
_entity.id
_entity.type
_entity.pdbx_description
1 polymer ?
#
loop_
_entity_poly.entity_id
_entity_poly.type
_entity_poly.pdbx_seq_one_letter_code
_entity_poly.pdbx_strand_id
1 'polypeptide(L)'
;LIEVDDERKLRTFYEKRMATEVAADALGEEWKGYVVRISGGNDKQGFPMKQGVLTHGRVRLLLSKGHSCYRPRRTGERKRKSVRGCIVDANLSVLNLVIVKKEGYSWTHRYHCASPPGEDDVRQYVVRKPLNKEGKKPRTKAPKIQRLVTPRVLQHKRRRIALKKQRTKKNKEEAAEYAKLLAKRMKEAKEKRQEQIAKRRRLSSLRASTSKSESSQK
;
A
#
# COMPACT_ATOMS: atom_id res chain seq x y z
N LEU A 1 -22.58 -22.75 -19.76
CA LEU A 1 -22.19 -22.08 -21.02
C LEU A 1 -23.37 -22.22 -21.96
N ILE A 2 -23.81 -21.15 -22.61
CA ILE A 2 -24.92 -21.20 -23.56
C ILE A 2 -24.31 -21.11 -24.95
N GLU A 3 -24.66 -22.04 -25.82
CA GLU A 3 -24.25 -22.07 -27.22
C GLU A 3 -25.33 -21.40 -28.07
N VAL A 4 -24.91 -20.51 -28.97
CA VAL A 4 -25.80 -19.72 -29.83
C VAL A 4 -25.20 -19.70 -31.22
N ASP A 5 -25.82 -20.45 -32.14
CA ASP A 5 -25.35 -20.56 -33.52
C ASP A 5 -26.08 -19.59 -34.47
N ASP A 6 -27.26 -19.11 -34.08
CA ASP A 6 -28.07 -18.20 -34.90
C ASP A 6 -27.44 -16.80 -34.97
N GLU A 7 -26.90 -16.47 -36.14
CA GLU A 7 -26.24 -15.19 -36.42
C GLU A 7 -27.18 -14.00 -36.22
N ARG A 8 -28.50 -14.15 -36.40
CA ARG A 8 -29.46 -13.05 -36.19
C ARG A 8 -29.46 -12.59 -34.74
N LYS A 9 -29.33 -13.52 -33.81
CA LYS A 9 -29.23 -13.24 -32.36
C LYS A 9 -27.90 -12.60 -32.00
N LEU A 10 -26.83 -12.97 -32.68
CA LEU A 10 -25.48 -12.46 -32.45
C LEU A 10 -25.25 -11.06 -33.03
N ARG A 11 -25.94 -10.71 -34.11
CA ARG A 11 -25.76 -9.45 -34.86
C ARG A 11 -25.92 -8.20 -33.98
N THR A 12 -26.79 -8.25 -32.97
CA THR A 12 -27.00 -7.15 -32.02
C THR A 12 -25.73 -6.81 -31.21
N PHE A 13 -24.83 -7.78 -31.03
CA PHE A 13 -23.56 -7.59 -30.31
C PHE A 13 -22.42 -7.13 -31.21
N TYR A 14 -22.52 -7.30 -32.53
CA TYR A 14 -21.47 -6.90 -33.47
C TYR A 14 -21.28 -5.38 -33.50
N GLU A 15 -20.05 -4.95 -33.78
CA GLU A 15 -19.62 -3.55 -33.81
C GLU A 15 -19.73 -2.80 -32.46
N LYS A 16 -20.24 -3.47 -31.42
CA LYS A 16 -20.23 -2.95 -30.06
C LYS A 16 -18.86 -3.14 -29.44
N ARG A 17 -18.53 -2.22 -28.52
CA ARG A 17 -17.29 -2.27 -27.74
C ARG A 17 -17.54 -3.00 -26.42
N MET A 18 -16.49 -3.62 -25.89
CA MET A 18 -16.47 -4.03 -24.48
C MET A 18 -16.88 -2.89 -23.54
N ALA A 19 -17.58 -3.26 -22.47
CA ALA A 19 -18.26 -2.42 -21.49
C ALA A 19 -19.52 -1.69 -21.98
N THR A 20 -19.97 -1.93 -23.21
CA THR A 20 -21.26 -1.41 -23.71
C THR A 20 -22.43 -2.25 -23.17
N GLU A 21 -23.51 -1.58 -22.76
CA GLU A 21 -24.78 -2.21 -22.39
C GLU A 21 -25.64 -2.41 -23.64
N VAL A 22 -26.20 -3.61 -23.79
CA VAL A 22 -26.99 -4.05 -24.94
C VAL A 22 -28.22 -4.78 -24.41
N ALA A 23 -29.38 -4.55 -25.04
CA ALA A 23 -30.60 -5.28 -24.73
C ALA A 23 -30.45 -6.75 -25.17
N ALA A 24 -30.81 -7.68 -24.28
CA ALA A 24 -30.68 -9.11 -24.54
C ALA A 24 -31.92 -9.74 -25.19
N ASP A 25 -32.94 -8.93 -25.51
CA ASP A 25 -34.23 -9.39 -26.05
C ASP A 25 -34.08 -10.24 -27.32
N ALA A 26 -33.04 -9.99 -28.13
CA ALA A 26 -32.77 -10.72 -29.36
C ALA A 26 -32.25 -12.15 -29.15
N LEU A 27 -31.83 -12.54 -27.93
CA LEU A 27 -31.31 -13.88 -27.66
C LEU A 27 -32.43 -14.93 -27.52
N GLY A 28 -33.60 -14.53 -27.03
CA GLY A 28 -34.75 -15.40 -26.79
C GLY A 28 -35.80 -14.72 -25.90
N GLU A 29 -36.99 -15.30 -25.81
CA GLU A 29 -38.07 -14.78 -24.97
C GLU A 29 -37.70 -14.77 -23.48
N GLU A 30 -36.89 -15.73 -23.04
CA GLU A 30 -36.41 -15.83 -21.66
C GLU A 30 -35.45 -14.69 -21.26
N TRP A 31 -34.90 -13.98 -22.24
CA TRP A 31 -34.00 -12.84 -22.07
C TRP A 31 -34.68 -11.49 -22.28
N LYS A 32 -36.00 -11.48 -22.47
CA LYS A 32 -36.78 -10.26 -22.62
C LYS A 32 -36.69 -9.38 -21.37
N GLY A 33 -36.44 -8.08 -21.56
CA GLY A 33 -36.29 -7.12 -20.47
C GLY A 33 -34.96 -7.18 -19.72
N TYR A 34 -34.03 -8.06 -20.13
CA TYR A 34 -32.68 -8.11 -19.58
C TYR A 34 -31.76 -7.14 -20.33
N VAL A 35 -30.94 -6.42 -19.57
CA VAL A 35 -29.84 -5.63 -20.12
C VAL A 35 -28.53 -6.27 -19.72
N VAL A 36 -27.72 -6.61 -20.72
CA VAL A 36 -26.41 -7.24 -20.53
C VAL A 36 -25.31 -6.27 -20.93
N ARG A 37 -24.18 -6.34 -20.22
CA ARG A 37 -22.96 -5.62 -20.56
C ARG A 37 -21.93 -6.59 -21.11
N ILE A 38 -21.34 -6.23 -22.25
CA ILE A 38 -20.25 -7.00 -22.85
C ILE A 38 -19.00 -6.86 -21.96
N SER A 39 -18.58 -7.92 -21.28
CA SER A 39 -17.43 -7.88 -20.35
C SER A 39 -16.10 -8.22 -21.01
N GLY A 40 -16.12 -8.90 -22.16
CA GLY A 40 -14.94 -9.35 -22.89
C GLY A 40 -15.22 -10.66 -23.62
N GLY A 41 -14.16 -11.39 -23.96
CA GLY A 41 -14.28 -12.64 -24.68
C GLY A 41 -12.93 -13.19 -25.10
N ASN A 42 -12.97 -14.35 -25.76
CA ASN A 42 -11.82 -15.00 -26.35
C ASN A 42 -12.05 -15.18 -27.85
N ASP A 43 -11.01 -14.85 -28.60
CA ASP A 43 -10.93 -15.09 -30.03
C ASP A 43 -10.85 -16.61 -30.33
N LYS A 44 -11.09 -17.04 -31.57
CA LYS A 44 -11.11 -18.44 -32.01
C LYS A 44 -9.79 -19.19 -31.70
N GLN A 45 -8.66 -18.49 -31.76
CA GLN A 45 -7.34 -19.03 -31.38
C GLN A 45 -6.99 -18.77 -29.90
N GLY A 46 -7.97 -18.42 -29.06
CA GLY A 46 -7.82 -18.28 -27.61
C GLY A 46 -7.26 -16.94 -27.11
N PHE A 47 -6.94 -15.98 -28.00
CA PHE A 47 -6.42 -14.68 -27.57
C PHE A 47 -7.51 -13.85 -26.87
N PRO A 48 -7.26 -13.35 -25.65
CA PRO A 48 -8.26 -12.60 -24.90
C PRO A 48 -8.45 -11.18 -25.45
N MET A 49 -9.68 -10.69 -25.40
CA MET A 49 -10.01 -9.29 -25.70
C MET A 49 -9.42 -8.33 -24.66
N LYS A 50 -9.00 -7.14 -25.10
CA LYS A 50 -8.44 -6.10 -24.23
C LYS A 50 -9.15 -4.75 -24.41
N GLN A 51 -9.69 -4.22 -23.31
CA GLN A 51 -10.28 -2.88 -23.27
C GLN A 51 -9.29 -1.81 -23.76
N GLY A 52 -9.80 -0.87 -24.56
CA GLY A 52 -9.04 0.27 -25.08
C GLY A 52 -8.29 -0.01 -26.38
N VAL A 53 -8.29 -1.26 -26.86
CA VAL A 53 -7.77 -1.59 -28.20
C VAL A 53 -8.89 -1.47 -29.21
N LEU A 54 -9.00 -0.33 -29.89
CA LEU A 54 -10.11 0.01 -30.78
C LEU A 54 -10.00 -0.64 -32.17
N THR A 55 -9.84 -1.96 -32.22
CA THR A 55 -9.78 -2.72 -33.46
C THR A 55 -10.64 -3.98 -33.39
N HIS A 56 -11.06 -4.48 -34.55
CA HIS A 56 -11.63 -5.82 -34.73
C HIS A 56 -10.54 -6.85 -34.99
N GLY A 57 -9.29 -6.61 -34.62
CA GLY A 57 -8.16 -7.47 -35.00
C GLY A 57 -7.35 -7.88 -33.79
N ARG A 58 -6.24 -8.54 -34.04
CA ARG A 58 -5.20 -8.72 -33.03
C ARG A 58 -4.11 -7.69 -33.20
N VAL A 59 -3.60 -7.20 -32.08
CA VAL A 59 -2.45 -6.29 -32.05
C VAL A 59 -1.43 -6.77 -31.04
N ARG A 60 -0.15 -6.49 -31.28
CA ARG A 60 0.93 -6.82 -30.36
C ARG A 60 1.28 -5.62 -29.49
N LEU A 61 0.92 -5.69 -28.21
CA LEU A 61 1.20 -4.63 -27.24
C LEU A 61 2.31 -5.04 -26.27
N LEU A 62 3.10 -4.07 -25.83
CA LEU A 62 4.08 -4.25 -24.76
C LEU A 62 3.40 -4.12 -23.39
N LEU A 63 3.13 -5.25 -22.73
CA LEU A 63 2.41 -5.31 -21.46
C LEU A 63 3.37 -5.36 -20.27
N SER A 64 3.08 -4.55 -19.24
CA SER A 64 3.73 -4.51 -17.93
C SER A 64 2.79 -5.02 -16.80
N LYS A 65 3.28 -5.00 -15.56
CA LYS A 65 2.50 -5.36 -14.35
C LYS A 65 1.25 -4.48 -14.22
N GLY A 66 0.09 -5.10 -13.99
CA GLY A 66 -1.19 -4.41 -13.77
C GLY A 66 -2.07 -4.29 -15.03
N HIS A 67 -1.51 -4.48 -16.23
CA HIS A 67 -2.34 -4.60 -17.42
C HIS A 67 -3.07 -5.95 -17.48
N SER A 68 -4.28 -5.94 -18.02
CA SER A 68 -5.01 -7.15 -18.39
C SER A 68 -4.25 -7.98 -19.44
N CYS A 69 -4.55 -9.28 -19.50
CA CYS A 69 -3.98 -10.27 -20.43
C CYS A 69 -2.49 -10.62 -20.21
N TYR A 70 -1.89 -10.14 -19.11
CA TYR A 70 -0.52 -10.46 -18.75
C TYR A 70 -0.29 -10.48 -17.24
N ARG A 71 0.44 -11.49 -16.77
CA ARG A 71 0.96 -11.57 -15.40
C ARG A 71 2.49 -11.73 -15.49
N PRO A 72 3.28 -10.75 -15.03
CA PRO A 72 4.73 -10.82 -15.09
C PRO A 72 5.28 -11.94 -14.20
N ARG A 73 6.41 -12.53 -14.60
CA ARG A 73 7.11 -13.57 -13.81
C ARG A 73 8.20 -12.96 -12.95
N ARG A 74 8.85 -11.89 -13.43
CA ARG A 74 9.83 -11.10 -12.68
C ARG A 74 9.35 -9.68 -12.45
N THR A 75 9.80 -9.06 -11.37
CA THR A 75 9.52 -7.64 -11.09
C THR A 75 10.14 -6.77 -12.20
N GLY A 76 9.38 -5.81 -12.73
CA GLY A 76 9.82 -4.94 -13.82
C GLY A 76 9.73 -5.55 -15.23
N GLU A 77 9.41 -6.84 -15.36
CA GLU A 77 9.32 -7.51 -16.66
C GLU A 77 8.17 -6.93 -17.52
N ARG A 78 8.52 -6.50 -18.74
CA ARG A 78 7.56 -6.15 -19.78
C ARG A 78 7.66 -7.16 -20.91
N LYS A 79 6.52 -7.62 -21.44
CA LYS A 79 6.46 -8.60 -22.52
C LYS A 79 5.53 -8.16 -23.63
N ARG A 80 6.01 -8.21 -24.88
CA ARG A 80 5.16 -7.95 -26.05
C ARG A 80 4.30 -9.17 -26.34
N LYS A 81 2.98 -9.02 -26.23
CA LYS A 81 1.99 -10.10 -26.45
C LYS A 81 0.92 -9.67 -27.44
N SER A 82 0.43 -10.64 -28.21
CA SER A 82 -0.76 -10.46 -29.05
C SER A 82 -2.01 -10.48 -28.18
N VAL A 83 -2.89 -9.51 -28.40
CA VAL A 83 -4.20 -9.40 -27.75
C VAL A 83 -5.27 -9.09 -28.78
N ARG A 84 -6.49 -9.57 -28.56
CA ARG A 84 -7.64 -9.25 -29.40
C ARG A 84 -8.17 -7.86 -29.03
N GLY A 85 -8.63 -7.10 -30.02
CA GLY A 85 -9.25 -5.80 -29.80
C GLY A 85 -10.57 -5.86 -29.03
N CYS A 86 -11.07 -4.71 -28.62
CA CYS A 86 -12.28 -4.59 -27.79
C CYS A 86 -13.58 -4.55 -28.59
N ILE A 87 -13.52 -4.46 -29.93
CA ILE A 87 -14.70 -4.44 -30.78
C ILE A 87 -15.11 -5.88 -31.09
N VAL A 88 -16.39 -6.17 -30.86
CA VAL A 88 -16.99 -7.50 -31.10
C VAL A 88 -17.17 -7.71 -32.59
N ASP A 89 -16.89 -8.94 -33.01
CA ASP A 89 -16.89 -9.41 -34.39
C ASP A 89 -17.28 -10.90 -34.39
N ALA A 90 -17.66 -11.45 -35.54
CA ALA A 90 -18.00 -12.87 -35.73
C ALA A 90 -16.79 -13.80 -35.48
N ASN A 91 -15.57 -13.25 -35.52
CA ASN A 91 -14.33 -13.98 -35.28
C ASN A 91 -13.98 -14.15 -33.79
N LEU A 92 -14.99 -14.42 -32.96
CA LEU A 92 -14.81 -14.79 -31.56
C LEU A 92 -15.29 -16.24 -31.37
N SER A 93 -14.73 -16.92 -30.37
CA SER A 93 -15.24 -18.23 -29.95
C SER A 93 -16.16 -18.10 -28.74
N VAL A 94 -15.83 -17.22 -27.79
CA VAL A 94 -16.65 -16.99 -26.61
C VAL A 94 -16.78 -15.50 -26.36
N LEU A 95 -18.01 -15.05 -26.09
CA LEU A 95 -18.31 -13.71 -25.61
C LEU A 95 -18.82 -13.78 -24.17
N ASN A 96 -18.17 -13.05 -23.27
CA ASN A 96 -18.54 -12.99 -21.86
C ASN A 96 -19.50 -11.82 -21.62
N LEU A 97 -20.72 -12.12 -21.19
CA LEU A 97 -21.77 -11.14 -20.88
C LEU A 97 -22.03 -11.08 -19.37
N VAL A 98 -22.35 -9.89 -18.86
CA VAL A 98 -22.74 -9.66 -17.45
C VAL A 98 -24.11 -9.01 -17.42
N ILE A 99 -25.07 -9.62 -16.74
CA ILE A 99 -26.40 -9.04 -16.55
C ILE A 99 -26.29 -7.82 -15.63
N VAL A 100 -26.76 -6.66 -16.10
CA VAL A 100 -26.75 -5.40 -15.34
C VAL A 100 -28.13 -5.13 -14.74
N LYS A 101 -29.19 -5.36 -15.53
CA LYS A 101 -30.58 -5.21 -15.10
C LYS A 101 -31.32 -6.51 -15.35
N LYS A 102 -32.08 -6.95 -14.34
CA LYS A 102 -33.08 -8.00 -14.46
C LYS A 102 -34.44 -7.33 -14.62
N GLU A 103 -35.31 -7.95 -15.42
CA GLU A 103 -36.69 -7.48 -15.62
C GLU A 103 -37.35 -7.13 -14.27
N GLY A 104 -37.82 -5.89 -14.14
CA GLY A 104 -38.54 -5.39 -12.96
C GLY A 104 -37.72 -5.12 -11.69
N TYR A 105 -36.42 -5.44 -11.63
CA TYR A 105 -35.59 -5.26 -10.44
C TYR A 105 -34.27 -4.53 -10.74
N SER A 106 -34.17 -3.27 -10.28
CA SER A 106 -32.87 -2.61 -10.15
C SER A 106 -32.20 -3.07 -8.86
N TRP A 107 -31.01 -3.67 -8.95
CA TRP A 107 -30.17 -3.96 -7.78
C TRP A 107 -29.67 -2.66 -7.15
N THR A 108 -30.50 -1.99 -6.34
CA THR A 108 -30.10 -0.78 -5.60
C THR A 108 -29.45 -1.09 -4.24
N HIS A 109 -29.49 -2.34 -3.80
CA HIS A 109 -28.93 -2.71 -2.50
C HIS A 109 -27.51 -3.25 -2.64
N ARG A 110 -26.53 -2.34 -2.67
CA ARG A 110 -25.20 -2.67 -2.19
C ARG A 110 -25.33 -2.88 -0.68
N TYR A 111 -25.56 -4.13 -0.27
CA TYR A 111 -25.45 -4.51 1.14
C TYR A 111 -24.02 -4.20 1.60
N HIS A 112 -23.82 -3.02 2.17
CA HIS A 112 -22.70 -2.85 3.09
C HIS A 112 -23.00 -3.82 4.23
N CYS A 113 -22.09 -4.75 4.49
CA CYS A 113 -22.16 -5.57 5.69
C CYS A 113 -22.45 -4.64 6.86
N ALA A 114 -23.53 -4.90 7.60
CA ALA A 114 -24.02 -4.03 8.66
C ALA A 114 -22.84 -3.56 9.52
N SER A 115 -22.52 -2.27 9.43
CA SER A 115 -21.49 -1.68 10.27
C SER A 115 -22.07 -1.67 11.69
N PRO A 116 -21.45 -2.36 12.65
CA PRO A 116 -21.88 -2.23 14.03
C PRO A 116 -21.73 -0.75 14.47
N PRO A 117 -22.61 -0.27 15.35
CA PRO A 117 -22.42 0.98 16.08
C PRO A 117 -20.99 1.11 16.61
N GLY A 118 -20.45 2.34 16.67
CA GLY A 118 -19.03 2.59 16.97
C GLY A 118 -18.54 2.07 18.33
N GLU A 119 -19.45 1.70 19.22
CA GLU A 119 -19.18 1.19 20.57
C GLU A 119 -19.28 -0.33 20.69
N ASP A 120 -19.86 -1.03 19.72
CA ASP A 120 -20.13 -2.47 19.81
C ASP A 120 -18.90 -3.32 19.46
N ASP A 121 -18.78 -4.48 20.13
CA ASP A 121 -17.69 -5.43 19.85
C ASP A 121 -17.91 -6.14 18.50
N VAL A 122 -17.18 -5.68 17.49
CA VAL A 122 -17.12 -6.24 16.13
C VAL A 122 -16.88 -7.76 16.08
N ARG A 123 -16.30 -8.37 17.14
CA ARG A 123 -16.05 -9.82 17.19
C ARG A 123 -17.32 -10.66 17.18
N GLN A 124 -18.42 -10.11 17.69
CA GLN A 124 -19.69 -10.82 17.80
C GLN A 124 -20.39 -10.93 16.44
N TYR A 125 -20.21 -9.92 15.57
CA TYR A 125 -20.84 -9.82 14.26
C TYR A 125 -20.07 -10.52 13.13
N VAL A 126 -19.02 -11.29 13.45
CA VAL A 126 -18.23 -11.98 12.44
C VAL A 126 -19.00 -13.16 11.86
N VAL A 127 -19.30 -13.10 10.56
CA VAL A 127 -19.93 -14.19 9.82
C VAL A 127 -19.07 -15.46 9.91
N ARG A 128 -19.69 -16.55 10.39
CA ARG A 128 -19.03 -17.86 10.54
C ARG A 128 -19.52 -18.78 9.42
N LYS A 129 -18.58 -19.44 8.75
CA LYS A 129 -18.87 -20.45 7.74
C LYS A 129 -19.03 -21.82 8.40
N PRO A 130 -20.19 -22.50 8.33
CA PRO A 130 -20.33 -23.88 8.75
C PRO A 130 -19.56 -24.80 7.77
N LEU A 131 -18.83 -25.76 8.32
CA LEU A 131 -18.10 -26.79 7.57
C LEU A 131 -18.58 -28.16 8.07
N ASN A 132 -19.40 -28.81 7.27
CA ASN A 132 -19.87 -30.17 7.49
C ASN A 132 -19.12 -31.06 6.51
N LYS A 133 -18.25 -31.94 7.02
CA LYS A 133 -17.53 -32.93 6.22
C LYS A 133 -17.90 -34.31 6.74
N GLU A 134 -18.24 -35.23 5.84
CA GLU A 134 -18.54 -36.63 6.20
C GLU A 134 -17.42 -37.24 7.05
N GLY A 135 -17.81 -37.96 8.10
CA GLY A 135 -16.89 -38.56 9.08
C GLY A 135 -16.21 -37.57 10.04
N LYS A 136 -16.53 -36.26 9.98
CA LYS A 136 -16.03 -35.26 10.93
C LYS A 136 -17.18 -34.52 11.62
N LYS A 137 -16.99 -34.21 12.90
CA LYS A 137 -17.95 -33.39 13.65
C LYS A 137 -18.13 -32.03 12.95
N PRO A 138 -19.36 -31.51 12.85
CA PRO A 138 -19.63 -30.21 12.25
C PRO A 138 -18.84 -29.13 12.99
N ARG A 139 -18.15 -28.25 12.25
CA ARG A 139 -17.35 -27.16 12.83
C ARG A 139 -17.60 -25.85 12.09
N THR A 140 -17.58 -24.74 12.79
CA THR A 140 -17.59 -23.41 12.17
C THR A 140 -16.19 -22.83 12.01
N LYS A 141 -15.97 -22.05 10.95
CA LYS A 141 -14.76 -21.25 10.75
C LYS A 141 -15.11 -19.77 10.64
N ALA A 142 -14.34 -18.95 11.33
CA ALA A 142 -14.44 -17.51 11.27
C ALA A 142 -13.15 -16.92 10.67
N PRO A 143 -13.25 -15.83 9.88
CA PRO A 143 -12.07 -15.08 9.45
C PRO A 143 -11.38 -14.41 10.64
N LYS A 144 -10.06 -14.26 10.55
CA LYS A 144 -9.30 -13.44 11.51
C LYS A 144 -9.58 -11.97 11.22
N ILE A 145 -10.11 -11.25 12.21
CA ILE A 145 -10.34 -9.81 12.11
C ILE A 145 -8.99 -9.10 12.04
N GLN A 146 -8.77 -8.35 10.95
CA GLN A 146 -7.59 -7.50 10.81
C GLN A 146 -7.89 -6.11 11.35
N ARG A 147 -6.84 -5.40 11.80
CA ARG A 147 -6.92 -4.01 12.32
C ARG A 147 -7.79 -3.82 13.57
N LEU A 148 -8.13 -4.91 14.27
CA LEU A 148 -8.80 -4.88 15.56
C LEU A 148 -7.86 -4.30 16.64
N VAL A 149 -8.38 -3.38 17.46
CA VAL A 149 -7.68 -2.88 18.65
C VAL A 149 -7.59 -4.02 19.67
N THR A 150 -6.38 -4.49 19.94
CA THR A 150 -6.13 -5.57 20.92
C THR A 150 -5.25 -5.06 22.05
N PRO A 151 -5.31 -5.66 23.26
CA PRO A 151 -4.43 -5.29 24.37
C PRO A 151 -2.94 -5.31 24.00
N ARG A 152 -2.55 -6.25 23.11
CA ARG A 152 -1.18 -6.32 22.56
C ARG A 152 -0.82 -5.11 21.70
N VAL A 153 -1.72 -4.61 20.86
CA VAL A 153 -1.51 -3.38 20.07
C VAL A 153 -1.36 -2.17 21.00
N LEU A 154 -2.19 -2.08 22.04
CA LEU A 154 -2.09 -1.03 23.06
C LEU A 154 -0.75 -1.11 23.81
N GLN A 155 -0.31 -2.31 24.19
CA GLN A 155 0.99 -2.54 24.82
C GLN A 155 2.16 -2.14 23.91
N HIS A 156 2.13 -2.50 22.63
CA HIS A 156 3.14 -2.08 21.65
C HIS A 156 3.18 -0.54 21.50
N LYS A 157 2.01 0.13 21.54
CA LYS A 157 1.92 1.59 21.50
C LYS A 157 2.53 2.21 22.77
N ARG A 158 2.19 1.69 23.95
CA ARG A 158 2.77 2.10 25.25
C ARG A 158 4.29 1.93 25.25
N ARG A 159 4.80 0.77 24.83
CA ARG A 159 6.24 0.49 24.73
C ARG A 159 6.94 1.46 23.78
N ARG A 160 6.37 1.76 22.61
CA ARG A 160 6.94 2.72 21.65
C ARG A 160 7.09 4.11 22.27
N ILE A 161 6.08 4.57 23.00
CA ILE A 161 6.11 5.87 23.70
C ILE A 161 7.15 5.84 24.82
N ALA A 162 7.21 4.76 25.61
CA ALA A 162 8.19 4.60 26.67
C ALA A 162 9.63 4.66 26.15
N LEU A 163 9.93 3.96 25.05
CA LEU A 163 11.25 4.00 24.41
C LEU A 163 11.63 5.40 23.92
N LYS A 164 10.68 6.17 23.38
CA LYS A 164 10.93 7.57 23.00
C LYS A 164 11.31 8.40 24.23
N LYS A 165 10.55 8.28 25.32
CA LYS A 165 10.84 8.98 26.59
C LYS A 165 12.21 8.59 27.15
N GLN A 166 12.56 7.29 27.14
CA GLN A 166 13.85 6.80 27.60
C GLN A 166 15.02 7.37 26.79
N ARG A 167 14.89 7.43 25.45
CA ARG A 167 15.92 8.05 24.59
C ARG A 167 16.10 9.53 24.90
N THR A 168 15.01 10.28 25.03
CA THR A 168 15.08 11.70 25.40
C THR A 168 15.73 11.90 26.77
N LYS A 169 15.39 11.07 27.75
CA LYS A 169 15.99 11.10 29.09
C LYS A 169 17.49 10.84 29.03
N LYS A 170 17.90 9.76 28.35
CA LYS A 170 19.31 9.41 28.15
C LYS A 170 20.11 10.56 27.53
N ASN A 171 19.61 11.14 26.43
CA ASN A 171 20.30 12.26 25.76
C ASN A 171 20.42 13.48 26.68
N LYS A 172 19.41 13.76 27.51
CA LYS A 172 19.46 14.86 28.48
C LYS A 172 20.50 14.61 29.58
N GLU A 173 20.59 13.38 30.07
CA GLU A 173 21.58 12.96 31.08
C GLU A 173 23.00 13.04 30.52
N GLU A 174 23.24 12.50 29.32
CA GLU A 174 24.54 12.56 28.64
C GLU A 174 24.98 14.01 28.37
N ALA A 175 24.06 14.88 27.93
CA ALA A 175 24.35 16.30 27.72
C ALA A 175 24.73 17.01 29.03
N ALA A 176 24.04 16.70 30.13
CA ALA A 176 24.34 17.26 31.44
C ALA A 176 25.68 16.75 31.98
N GLU A 177 26.01 15.48 31.77
CA GLU A 177 27.30 14.90 32.15
C GLU A 177 28.45 15.52 31.36
N TYR A 178 28.29 15.65 30.04
CA TYR A 178 29.27 16.30 29.18
C TYR A 178 29.50 17.78 29.55
N ALA A 179 28.44 18.51 29.88
CA ALA A 179 28.54 19.90 30.33
C ALA A 179 29.36 20.04 31.64
N LYS A 180 29.16 19.12 32.60
CA LYS A 180 29.97 19.06 33.84
C LYS A 180 31.45 18.79 33.53
N LEU A 181 31.72 17.83 32.64
CA LEU A 181 33.09 17.51 32.23
C LEU A 181 33.78 18.70 31.55
N LEU A 182 33.07 19.39 30.64
CA LEU A 182 33.57 20.60 30.00
C LEU A 182 33.87 21.71 31.02
N ALA A 183 32.98 21.95 31.97
CA ALA A 183 33.20 22.96 33.01
C ALA A 183 34.47 22.66 33.83
N LYS A 184 34.70 21.39 34.20
CA LYS A 184 35.93 20.95 34.87
C LYS A 184 37.18 21.22 34.02
N ARG A 185 37.18 20.81 32.75
CA ARG A 185 38.31 21.03 31.82
C ARG A 185 38.61 22.50 31.59
N MET A 186 37.58 23.33 31.47
CA MET A 186 37.73 24.78 31.30
C MET A 186 38.28 25.45 32.56
N LYS A 187 37.89 24.99 33.74
CA LYS A 187 38.43 25.47 35.02
C LYS A 187 39.92 25.12 35.16
N GLU A 188 40.29 23.86 34.92
CA GLU A 188 41.69 23.41 34.94
C GLU A 188 42.56 24.18 33.93
N ALA A 189 42.05 24.42 32.71
CA ALA A 189 42.76 25.21 31.71
C ALA A 189 42.94 26.68 32.13
N LYS A 190 41.93 27.27 32.77
CA LYS A 190 42.00 28.64 33.32
C LYS A 190 43.03 28.75 34.45
N GLU A 191 43.04 27.78 35.36
CA GLU A 191 44.01 27.71 36.47
C GLU A 191 45.44 27.55 35.94
N LYS A 192 45.68 26.64 35.00
CA LYS A 192 46.99 26.50 34.33
C LYS A 192 47.44 27.79 33.65
N ARG A 193 46.53 28.51 32.97
CA ARG A 193 46.84 29.80 32.35
C ARG A 193 47.19 30.86 33.40
N GLN A 194 46.46 30.90 34.52
CA GLN A 194 46.75 31.81 35.62
C GLN A 194 48.11 31.52 36.26
N GLU A 195 48.46 30.24 36.45
CA GLU A 195 49.76 29.81 36.96
C GLU A 195 50.90 30.25 36.04
N GLN A 196 50.75 30.06 34.72
CA GLN A 196 51.72 30.55 33.73
C GLN A 196 51.88 32.07 33.78
N ILE A 197 50.78 32.82 33.90
CA ILE A 197 50.81 34.29 34.04
C ILE A 197 51.52 34.69 35.33
N ALA A 198 51.22 34.03 36.46
CA ALA A 198 51.87 34.28 37.74
C ALA A 198 53.38 33.99 37.68
N LYS A 199 53.78 32.88 37.04
CA LYS A 199 55.19 32.54 36.78
C LYS A 199 55.87 33.61 35.94
N ARG A 200 55.23 34.08 34.86
CA ARG A 200 55.74 35.17 34.02
C ARG A 200 55.93 36.48 34.81
N ARG A 201 54.95 36.84 35.65
CA ARG A 201 55.04 38.04 36.51
C ARG A 201 56.19 37.95 37.52
N ARG A 202 56.37 36.80 38.18
CA ARG A 202 57.50 36.56 39.10
C ARG A 202 58.85 36.69 38.39
N LEU A 203 58.97 36.12 37.20
CA LEU A 203 60.20 36.23 36.40
C LEU A 203 60.48 37.68 35.98
N SER A 204 59.45 38.46 35.62
CA SER A 204 59.63 39.88 35.28
C SER A 204 60.01 40.75 36.47
N SER A 205 59.46 40.47 37.67
CA SER A 205 59.81 41.24 38.88
C SER A 205 61.25 40.96 39.33
N LEU A 206 61.69 39.71 39.26
CA LEU A 206 63.09 39.33 39.53
C LEU A 206 64.07 40.04 38.59
N ARG A 207 63.71 40.13 37.30
CA ARG A 207 64.51 40.81 36.27
C ARG A 207 64.59 42.34 36.49
N ALA A 208 63.52 42.95 36.99
CA ALA A 208 63.48 44.37 37.33
C ALA A 208 64.24 44.72 38.61
N SER A 209 64.29 43.81 39.59
CA SER A 209 65.13 43.98 40.79
C SER A 209 66.62 43.88 40.47
N THR A 210 67.03 42.94 39.61
CA THR A 210 68.44 42.80 39.18
C THR A 210 68.92 44.00 38.37
N SER A 211 68.08 44.58 37.50
CA SER A 211 68.43 45.78 36.75
C SER A 211 68.56 47.03 37.64
N LYS A 212 67.82 47.10 38.76
CA LYS A 212 67.92 48.19 39.74
C LYS A 212 69.18 48.11 40.59
N SER A 213 69.59 46.90 40.99
CA SER A 213 70.86 46.70 41.69
C SER A 213 72.06 47.03 40.80
N GLU A 214 71.99 46.72 39.50
CA GLU A 214 73.06 47.07 38.54
C GLU A 214 73.14 48.59 38.26
N SER A 215 72.01 49.32 38.31
CA SER A 215 72.02 50.79 38.14
C SER A 215 72.48 51.56 39.38
N SER A 216 72.42 50.97 40.58
CA SER A 216 72.90 51.59 41.82
C SER A 216 74.39 51.33 42.10
N GLN A 217 75.07 50.59 41.24
CA GLN A 217 76.50 50.29 41.33
C GLN A 217 77.36 51.06 40.31
N LYS A 218 76.85 52.15 39.73
CA LYS A 218 77.60 53.08 38.89
C LYS A 218 77.51 54.50 39.41
#